data_AF-A0A8X7JHP4-F1
#
_entry.id   AF-A0A8X7JHP4-F1
#
_cell.length_a   1.000
_cell.length_b   1.000
_cell.length_c   1.000
_cell.angle_alpha   90.00
_cell.angle_beta   90.00
_cell.angle_gamma   90.00
#
_symmetry.space_group_name_H-M   'P 1'
#
loop_
_entity.id
_entity.type
_entity.pdbx_description
1 polymer ?
#
loop_
_entity_poly.entity_id
_entity_poly.type
_entity_poly.pdbx_seq_one_letter_code
_entity_poly.pdbx_strand_id
1 'polypeptide(L)'
;MVEGLREDREAAALRRLFARYYSSRPVPPPPRFPRREFAFTLFGGQGMVRHLAFGSASELSSFLAERVPRNAYYSTAYYERPAAPEMGNKGWMGADLVFDLDADHMGRSGSWEELLMEVRRETVRLVHEFLLGELGIPKDSLRVVFSGGRGFHVHIHEREYLRLGPDERREIVLYVKGKELDPKRILRGRLPSPGETGWRGRLA
;
A
#
# COMPACT_ATOMS: atom_id res chain seq x y z
N MET A 1 -29.76 21.60 -11.04
CA MET A 1 -30.76 20.61 -10.56
C MET A 1 -30.69 19.28 -11.30
N VAL A 2 -30.45 19.23 -12.62
CA VAL A 2 -30.44 17.97 -13.40
C VAL A 2 -29.15 17.13 -13.18
N GLU A 3 -28.00 17.77 -12.99
CA GLU A 3 -26.72 17.09 -12.71
C GLU A 3 -26.70 16.37 -11.34
N GLY A 4 -27.10 17.05 -10.27
CA GLY A 4 -27.17 16.42 -8.93
C GLY A 4 -28.13 15.22 -8.88
N LEU A 5 -29.27 15.29 -9.56
CA LEU A 5 -30.21 14.15 -9.68
C LEU A 5 -29.61 12.96 -10.45
N ARG A 6 -28.68 13.21 -11.38
CA ARG A 6 -27.99 12.17 -12.14
C ARG A 6 -26.89 11.52 -11.29
N GLU A 7 -26.09 12.32 -10.60
CA GLU A 7 -25.07 11.83 -9.65
C GLU A 7 -25.69 10.97 -8.54
N ASP A 8 -26.85 11.36 -8.01
CA ASP A 8 -27.58 10.59 -7.00
C ASP A 8 -28.07 9.22 -7.52
N ARG A 9 -28.53 9.17 -8.79
CA ARG A 9 -28.98 7.92 -9.42
C ARG A 9 -27.81 6.98 -9.72
N GLU A 10 -26.69 7.51 -10.22
CA GLU A 10 -25.47 6.75 -10.49
C GLU A 10 -24.86 6.22 -9.19
N ALA A 11 -24.76 7.05 -8.15
CA ALA A 11 -24.31 6.64 -6.82
C ALA A 11 -25.21 5.53 -6.22
N ALA A 12 -26.52 5.64 -6.37
CA ALA A 12 -27.46 4.60 -5.93
C ALA A 12 -27.27 3.27 -6.70
N ALA A 13 -27.01 3.35 -8.01
CA ALA A 13 -26.74 2.17 -8.83
C ALA A 13 -25.42 1.48 -8.43
N LEU A 14 -24.35 2.25 -8.22
CA LEU A 14 -23.06 1.74 -7.74
C LEU A 14 -23.18 1.13 -6.34
N ARG A 15 -23.90 1.78 -5.44
CA ARG A 15 -24.15 1.24 -4.09
C ARG A 15 -24.85 -0.13 -4.16
N ARG A 16 -25.82 -0.31 -5.07
CA ARG A 16 -26.48 -1.63 -5.28
C ARG A 16 -25.51 -2.70 -5.78
N LEU A 17 -24.57 -2.34 -6.66
CA LEU A 17 -23.52 -3.26 -7.13
C LEU A 17 -22.58 -3.66 -5.98
N PHE A 18 -22.14 -2.69 -5.19
CA PHE A 18 -21.24 -2.92 -4.05
C PHE A 18 -21.93 -3.74 -2.96
N ALA A 19 -23.21 -3.49 -2.70
CA ALA A 19 -23.99 -4.29 -1.75
C ALA A 19 -24.01 -5.77 -2.18
N ARG A 20 -24.28 -6.05 -3.46
CA ARG A 20 -24.23 -7.43 -3.98
C ARG A 20 -22.83 -8.03 -3.84
N TYR A 21 -21.77 -7.26 -4.14
CA TYR A 21 -20.41 -7.73 -4.01
C TYR A 21 -20.08 -8.14 -2.56
N TYR A 22 -20.28 -7.24 -1.59
CA TYR A 22 -19.96 -7.52 -0.19
C TYR A 22 -20.84 -8.61 0.43
N SER A 23 -22.12 -8.72 0.02
CA SER A 23 -23.00 -9.77 0.55
C SER A 23 -22.74 -11.15 -0.05
N SER A 24 -22.24 -11.24 -1.29
CA SER A 24 -22.02 -12.53 -1.96
C SER A 24 -20.58 -13.06 -1.82
N ARG A 25 -19.64 -12.22 -1.39
CA ARG A 25 -18.22 -12.56 -1.31
C ARG A 25 -17.62 -12.05 0.00
N PRO A 26 -17.35 -12.94 0.97
CA PRO A 26 -16.59 -12.57 2.16
C PRO A 26 -15.21 -12.02 1.76
N VAL A 27 -14.89 -10.82 2.23
CA VAL A 27 -13.58 -10.21 2.01
C VAL A 27 -12.62 -10.75 3.07
N PRO A 28 -11.54 -11.47 2.70
CA PRO A 28 -10.61 -11.99 3.68
C PRO A 28 -9.92 -10.83 4.41
N PRO A 29 -9.84 -10.86 5.75
CA PRO A 29 -9.17 -9.80 6.48
C PRO A 29 -7.66 -9.81 6.22
N PRO A 30 -6.99 -8.66 6.37
CA PRO A 30 -5.53 -8.60 6.27
C PRO A 30 -4.84 -9.37 7.41
N PRO A 31 -3.54 -9.70 7.27
CA PRO A 31 -2.76 -10.30 8.35
C PRO A 31 -2.83 -9.47 9.64
N ARG A 32 -3.05 -10.15 10.77
CA ARG A 32 -3.17 -9.55 12.11
C ARG A 32 -4.20 -8.41 12.19
N PHE A 33 -5.30 -8.52 11.44
CA PHE A 33 -6.34 -7.48 11.41
C PHE A 33 -6.92 -7.03 12.76
N PRO A 34 -6.98 -7.84 13.85
CA PRO A 34 -7.50 -7.35 15.14
C PRO A 34 -6.62 -6.27 15.77
N ARG A 35 -5.39 -6.10 15.28
CA ARG A 35 -4.45 -5.06 15.70
C ARG A 35 -4.42 -3.87 14.75
N ARG A 36 -5.29 -3.82 13.73
CA ARG A 36 -5.30 -2.75 12.72
C ARG A 36 -6.48 -1.81 12.90
N GLU A 37 -6.25 -0.53 12.65
CA GLU A 37 -7.32 0.43 12.45
C GLU A 37 -7.91 0.21 11.05
N PHE A 38 -9.23 0.24 10.95
CA PHE A 38 -9.96 0.28 9.69
C PHE A 38 -10.56 1.66 9.47
N ALA A 39 -10.65 2.02 8.20
CA ALA A 39 -11.26 3.26 7.78
C ALA A 39 -12.05 3.08 6.48
N PHE A 40 -13.16 3.81 6.35
CA PHE A 40 -14.08 3.64 5.23
C PHE A 40 -14.66 4.98 4.78
N THR A 41 -14.89 5.12 3.47
CA THR A 41 -15.75 6.20 2.95
C THR A 41 -17.06 5.59 2.48
N LEU A 42 -18.19 6.17 2.89
CA LEU A 42 -19.53 5.65 2.55
C LEU A 42 -20.14 6.43 1.38
N PHE A 43 -21.07 5.81 0.66
CA PHE A 43 -21.87 6.53 -0.35
C PHE A 43 -22.73 7.60 0.33
N GLY A 44 -22.68 8.84 -0.18
CA GLY A 44 -23.44 9.99 0.35
C GLY A 44 -22.98 10.51 1.72
N GLY A 45 -21.94 9.92 2.32
CA GLY A 45 -21.37 10.38 3.60
C GLY A 45 -20.35 11.50 3.41
N GLN A 46 -20.25 12.39 4.39
CA GLN A 46 -19.16 13.37 4.44
C GLN A 46 -17.95 12.79 5.16
N GLY A 47 -16.82 12.72 4.46
CA GLY A 47 -15.54 12.28 5.02
C GLY A 47 -15.37 10.76 5.18
N MET A 48 -14.42 10.40 6.03
CA MET A 48 -14.02 9.02 6.28
C MET A 48 -14.40 8.62 7.70
N VAL A 49 -15.06 7.48 7.85
CA VAL A 49 -15.28 6.82 9.14
C VAL A 49 -13.99 6.12 9.52
N ARG A 50 -13.44 6.44 10.70
CA ARG A 50 -12.13 5.98 11.18
C ARG A 50 -12.24 5.40 12.59
N HIS A 51 -11.10 4.94 13.14
CA HIS A 51 -11.02 4.38 14.49
C HIS A 51 -11.91 3.16 14.69
N LEU A 52 -12.06 2.36 13.63
CA LEU A 52 -12.75 1.07 13.71
C LEU A 52 -11.74 -0.06 13.85
N ALA A 53 -12.15 -1.13 14.51
CA ALA A 53 -11.41 -2.37 14.60
C ALA A 53 -12.42 -3.52 14.68
N PHE A 54 -12.00 -4.70 14.23
CA PHE A 54 -12.86 -5.88 14.18
C PHE A 54 -12.17 -7.03 14.91
N GLY A 55 -12.90 -7.72 15.78
CA GLY A 55 -12.42 -8.87 16.53
C GLY A 55 -12.47 -10.17 15.71
N SER A 56 -13.30 -10.23 14.67
CA SER A 56 -13.44 -11.42 13.81
C SER A 56 -13.63 -11.10 12.33
N ALA A 57 -13.31 -12.06 11.45
CA ALA A 57 -13.55 -11.94 10.02
C ALA A 57 -15.06 -11.83 9.69
N SER A 58 -15.91 -12.47 10.50
CA SER A 58 -17.37 -12.39 10.37
C SER A 58 -17.86 -10.97 10.66
N GLU A 59 -17.35 -10.34 11.71
CA GLU A 59 -17.73 -8.97 12.09
C GLU A 59 -17.37 -7.97 10.98
N LEU A 60 -16.15 -8.08 10.42
CA LEU A 60 -15.75 -7.27 9.26
C LEU A 60 -16.67 -7.52 8.06
N SER A 61 -16.97 -8.79 7.76
CA SER A 61 -17.84 -9.14 6.62
C SER A 61 -19.25 -8.60 6.78
N SER A 62 -19.83 -8.71 7.98
CA SER A 62 -21.14 -8.14 8.33
C SER A 62 -21.14 -6.62 8.18
N PHE A 63 -20.11 -5.94 8.68
CA PHE A 63 -19.97 -4.49 8.54
C PHE A 63 -19.92 -4.07 7.06
N LEU A 64 -19.14 -4.77 6.23
CA LEU A 64 -19.02 -4.46 4.81
C LEU A 64 -20.36 -4.66 4.07
N ALA A 65 -21.07 -5.75 4.36
CA ALA A 65 -22.37 -6.06 3.76
C ALA A 65 -23.46 -5.05 4.18
N GLU A 66 -23.45 -4.60 5.43
CA GLU A 66 -24.43 -3.66 5.97
C GLU A 66 -24.15 -2.21 5.53
N ARG A 67 -22.91 -1.76 5.69
CA ARG A 67 -22.52 -0.35 5.48
C ARG A 67 -22.23 -0.03 4.03
N VAL A 68 -21.87 -1.03 3.23
CA VAL A 68 -21.61 -0.93 1.78
C VAL A 68 -20.64 0.23 1.49
N PRO A 69 -19.40 0.18 1.99
CA PRO A 69 -18.47 1.29 1.83
C PRO A 69 -18.02 1.43 0.37
N ARG A 70 -17.87 2.67 -0.09
CA ARG A 70 -17.30 3.01 -1.40
C ARG A 70 -15.81 2.71 -1.45
N ASN A 71 -15.08 2.99 -0.37
CA ASN A 71 -13.68 2.64 -0.23
C ASN A 71 -13.45 2.05 1.16
N ALA A 72 -12.56 1.07 1.24
CA ALA A 72 -12.18 0.39 2.47
C ALA A 72 -10.66 0.39 2.61
N TYR A 73 -10.19 0.78 3.78
CA TYR A 73 -8.77 0.90 4.12
C TYR A 73 -8.50 0.23 5.46
N TYR A 74 -7.25 -0.18 5.65
CA TYR A 74 -6.73 -0.57 6.95
C TYR A 74 -5.33 0.03 7.15
N SER A 75 -4.94 0.25 8.40
CA SER A 75 -3.64 0.80 8.73
C SER A 75 -2.52 -0.18 8.40
N THR A 76 -1.43 0.31 7.83
CA THR A 76 -0.16 -0.45 7.74
C THR A 76 0.41 -0.71 9.13
N ALA A 77 0.12 0.17 10.09
CA ALA A 77 0.49 0.05 11.49
C ALA A 77 -0.39 -0.94 12.27
N TYR A 78 0.22 -1.48 13.31
CA TYR A 78 -0.40 -2.33 14.32
C TYR A 78 -0.47 -1.59 15.65
N TYR A 79 -1.56 -1.77 16.37
CA TYR A 79 -1.87 -1.08 17.61
C TYR A 79 -2.39 -2.04 18.67
N GLU A 80 -2.12 -1.73 19.93
CA GLU A 80 -2.74 -2.42 21.06
C GLU A 80 -4.24 -2.14 21.11
N ARG A 81 -4.61 -0.86 20.91
CA ARG A 81 -5.98 -0.34 20.91
C ARG A 81 -6.27 0.38 19.57
N PRO A 82 -6.50 -0.37 18.46
CA PRO A 82 -6.65 0.21 17.12
C PRO A 82 -7.84 1.18 16.97
N ALA A 83 -8.91 0.95 17.74
CA ALA A 83 -10.11 1.77 17.75
C ALA A 83 -10.03 3.01 18.67
N ALA A 84 -8.92 3.24 19.37
CA ALA A 84 -8.80 4.45 20.19
C ALA A 84 -8.83 5.71 19.29
N PRO A 85 -9.52 6.79 19.70
CA PRO A 85 -9.63 8.00 18.90
C PRO A 85 -8.30 8.78 18.84
N GLU A 86 -7.55 8.79 19.93
CA GLU A 86 -6.29 9.52 20.05
C GLU A 86 -5.07 8.63 19.78
N MET A 87 -4.11 9.14 19.00
CA MET A 87 -2.93 8.36 18.59
C MET A 87 -2.07 7.90 19.77
N GLY A 88 -1.87 8.78 20.77
CA GLY A 88 -1.11 8.45 21.98
C GLY A 88 -1.72 7.29 22.76
N ASN A 89 -3.04 7.08 22.63
CA ASN A 89 -3.75 6.03 23.32
C ASN A 89 -3.82 4.72 22.53
N LYS A 90 -3.42 4.69 21.25
CA LYS A 90 -3.47 3.47 20.44
C LYS A 90 -2.44 2.41 20.85
N GLY A 91 -1.30 2.82 21.40
CA GLY A 91 -0.18 1.92 21.70
C GLY A 91 0.41 1.31 20.43
N TRP A 92 1.24 2.05 19.71
CA TRP A 92 1.85 1.59 18.45
C TRP A 92 2.79 0.39 18.69
N MET A 93 2.63 -0.65 17.88
CA MET A 93 3.37 -1.91 18.01
C MET A 93 4.37 -2.16 16.87
N GLY A 94 4.26 -1.41 15.77
CA GLY A 94 5.00 -1.63 14.54
C GLY A 94 4.16 -1.28 13.31
N ALA A 95 4.76 -1.35 12.12
CA ALA A 95 4.04 -1.20 10.86
C ALA A 95 4.68 -2.03 9.73
N ASP A 96 3.84 -2.56 8.84
CA ASP A 96 4.34 -3.18 7.60
C ASP A 96 5.23 -2.20 6.83
N LEU A 97 6.22 -2.71 6.10
CA LEU A 97 6.91 -1.93 5.08
C LEU A 97 6.10 -1.99 3.80
N VAL A 98 5.70 -0.82 3.28
CA VAL A 98 4.85 -0.71 2.09
C VAL A 98 5.48 0.26 1.12
N PHE A 99 5.57 -0.14 -0.14
CA PHE A 99 5.91 0.72 -1.26
C PHE A 99 4.66 0.99 -2.07
N ASP A 100 4.41 2.25 -2.37
CA ASP A 100 3.31 2.70 -3.24
C ASP A 100 3.91 3.27 -4.53
N LEU A 101 3.54 2.67 -5.66
CA LEU A 101 3.94 3.10 -6.98
C LEU A 101 2.68 3.57 -7.71
N ASP A 102 2.56 4.87 -7.90
CA ASP A 102 1.42 5.52 -8.57
C ASP A 102 1.87 6.20 -9.87
N ALA A 103 1.09 6.03 -10.94
CA ALA A 103 1.31 6.65 -12.24
C ALA A 103 1.31 8.19 -12.20
N ASP A 104 0.64 8.80 -11.22
CA ASP A 104 0.65 10.26 -11.03
C ASP A 104 2.06 10.84 -10.84
N HIS A 105 2.99 10.03 -10.33
CA HIS A 105 4.38 10.43 -10.10
C HIS A 105 5.29 10.19 -11.31
N MET A 106 4.77 9.58 -12.37
CA MET A 106 5.52 9.36 -13.60
C MET A 106 5.24 10.50 -14.58
N GLY A 107 6.25 10.86 -15.38
CA GLY A 107 6.10 11.96 -16.35
C GLY A 107 4.87 11.74 -17.21
N ARG A 108 4.02 12.78 -17.35
CA ARG A 108 2.69 12.68 -18.00
C ARG A 108 2.78 12.64 -19.53
N SER A 109 3.57 11.73 -20.07
CA SER A 109 3.63 11.48 -21.51
C SER A 109 3.15 10.07 -21.81
N GLY A 110 2.05 9.95 -22.55
CA GLY A 110 1.51 8.67 -23.01
C GLY A 110 0.04 8.46 -22.67
N SER A 111 -0.50 7.37 -23.19
CA SER A 111 -1.83 6.87 -22.86
C SER A 111 -1.88 6.35 -21.43
N TRP A 112 -3.10 6.15 -20.91
CA TRP A 112 -3.28 5.60 -19.57
C TRP A 112 -2.71 4.18 -19.44
N GLU A 113 -2.81 3.39 -20.50
CA GLU A 113 -2.29 2.03 -20.57
C GLU A 113 -0.76 2.02 -20.56
N GLU A 114 -0.14 2.95 -21.28
CA GLU A 114 1.32 3.12 -21.30
C GLU A 114 1.86 3.50 -19.92
N LEU A 115 1.21 4.46 -19.25
CA LEU A 115 1.56 4.84 -17.88
C LEU A 115 1.44 3.65 -16.93
N LEU A 116 0.33 2.91 -16.95
CA LEU A 116 0.15 1.76 -16.07
C LEU A 116 1.17 0.64 -16.35
N MET A 117 1.51 0.42 -17.62
CA MET A 117 2.55 -0.54 -18.03
C MET A 117 3.94 -0.14 -17.53
N GLU A 118 4.22 1.16 -17.51
CA GLU A 118 5.45 1.67 -16.93
C GLU A 118 5.48 1.49 -15.40
N VAL A 119 4.39 1.79 -14.68
CA VAL A 119 4.34 1.58 -13.22
C VAL A 119 4.54 0.10 -12.90
N ARG A 120 3.93 -0.78 -13.70
CA ARG A 120 4.11 -2.23 -13.59
C ARG A 120 5.58 -2.62 -13.79
N ARG A 121 6.27 -2.06 -14.78
CA ARG A 121 7.69 -2.33 -15.03
C ARG A 121 8.55 -1.92 -13.84
N GLU A 122 8.35 -0.71 -13.31
CA GLU A 122 9.08 -0.23 -12.14
C GLU A 122 8.73 -1.05 -10.87
N THR A 123 7.49 -1.55 -10.75
CA THR A 123 7.09 -2.46 -9.68
C THR A 123 7.85 -3.79 -9.76
N VAL A 124 7.94 -4.38 -10.96
CA VAL A 124 8.72 -5.61 -11.19
C VAL A 124 10.19 -5.39 -10.85
N ARG A 125 10.74 -4.24 -11.27
CA ARG A 125 12.11 -3.84 -10.97
C ARG A 125 12.34 -3.73 -9.46
N LEU A 126 11.50 -2.97 -8.76
CA LEU A 126 11.53 -2.85 -7.29
C LEU A 126 11.56 -4.24 -6.64
N VAL A 127 10.62 -5.09 -7.00
CA VAL A 127 10.46 -6.41 -6.40
C VAL A 127 11.68 -7.29 -6.65
N HIS A 128 12.11 -7.46 -7.90
CA HIS A 128 13.15 -8.42 -8.24
C HIS A 128 14.56 -7.93 -7.96
N GLU A 129 14.85 -6.66 -8.28
CA GLU A 129 16.21 -6.13 -8.16
C GLU A 129 16.55 -5.74 -6.72
N PHE A 130 15.61 -5.09 -6.03
CA PHE A 130 15.87 -4.52 -4.71
C PHE A 130 15.32 -5.41 -3.60
N LEU A 131 14.02 -5.70 -3.59
CA LEU A 131 13.38 -6.35 -2.44
C LEU A 131 13.82 -7.81 -2.30
N LEU A 132 13.69 -8.62 -3.36
CA LEU A 132 14.09 -10.02 -3.35
C LEU A 132 15.60 -10.19 -3.55
N GLY A 133 16.21 -9.35 -4.40
CA GLY A 133 17.62 -9.43 -4.76
C GLY A 133 18.55 -8.93 -3.67
N GLU A 134 18.54 -7.61 -3.43
CA GLU A 134 19.53 -6.95 -2.57
C GLU A 134 19.17 -6.95 -1.09
N LEU A 135 17.89 -6.74 -0.76
CA LEU A 135 17.40 -6.74 0.62
C LEU A 135 17.09 -8.16 1.13
N GLY A 136 17.07 -9.17 0.25
CA GLY A 136 16.88 -10.56 0.62
C GLY A 136 15.53 -10.87 1.26
N ILE A 137 14.50 -10.07 0.98
CA ILE A 137 13.16 -10.26 1.55
C ILE A 137 12.60 -11.60 1.05
N PRO A 138 12.16 -12.50 1.94
CA PRO A 138 11.57 -13.77 1.52
C PRO A 138 10.35 -13.55 0.65
N LYS A 139 10.26 -14.26 -0.48
CA LYS A 139 9.14 -14.11 -1.43
C LYS A 139 7.76 -14.30 -0.78
N ASP A 140 7.65 -15.23 0.17
CA ASP A 140 6.39 -15.54 0.85
C ASP A 140 5.91 -14.44 1.81
N SER A 141 6.79 -13.51 2.16
CA SER A 141 6.49 -12.35 2.99
C SER A 141 6.04 -11.12 2.19
N LEU A 142 6.19 -11.17 0.87
CA LEU A 142 5.93 -10.08 -0.06
C LEU A 142 4.59 -10.28 -0.77
N ARG A 143 3.77 -9.24 -0.82
CA ARG A 143 2.51 -9.23 -1.55
C ARG A 143 2.40 -8.00 -2.42
N VAL A 144 2.27 -8.21 -3.73
CA VAL A 144 1.95 -7.15 -4.69
C VAL A 144 0.43 -7.10 -4.86
N VAL A 145 -0.15 -5.91 -4.73
CA VAL A 145 -1.57 -5.67 -4.96
C VAL A 145 -1.75 -4.53 -5.97
N PHE A 146 -2.73 -4.67 -6.86
CA PHE A 146 -3.17 -3.54 -7.68
C PHE A 146 -3.98 -2.59 -6.79
N SER A 147 -3.71 -1.28 -6.84
CA SER A 147 -4.38 -0.29 -5.99
C SER A 147 -5.86 -0.08 -6.33
N GLY A 148 -6.32 -0.64 -7.45
CA GLY A 148 -7.68 -0.47 -7.96
C GLY A 148 -7.83 0.75 -8.89
N GLY A 149 -6.74 1.45 -9.17
CA GLY A 149 -6.73 2.59 -10.09
C GLY A 149 -5.41 2.70 -10.83
N ARG A 150 -4.42 3.30 -10.19
CA ARG A 150 -3.31 3.95 -10.88
C ARG A 150 -1.94 3.33 -10.67
N GLY A 151 -1.89 2.18 -10.01
CA GLY A 151 -0.62 1.58 -9.70
C GLY A 151 -0.71 0.39 -8.76
N PHE A 152 0.37 0.15 -8.04
CA PHE A 152 0.57 -1.05 -7.25
C PHE A 152 1.11 -0.72 -5.88
N HIS A 153 0.67 -1.48 -4.88
CA HIS A 153 1.32 -1.50 -3.57
C HIS A 153 2.09 -2.79 -3.41
N VAL A 154 3.29 -2.69 -2.85
CA VAL A 154 4.09 -3.84 -2.44
C VAL A 154 4.14 -3.87 -0.92
N HIS A 155 3.45 -4.83 -0.32
CA HIS A 155 3.40 -5.04 1.12
C HIS A 155 4.44 -6.08 1.54
N ILE A 156 5.19 -5.78 2.60
CA ILE A 156 6.18 -6.68 3.19
C ILE A 156 5.76 -6.95 4.64
N HIS A 157 5.53 -8.22 4.95
CA HIS A 157 5.04 -8.70 6.25
C HIS A 157 6.13 -9.36 7.10
N GLU A 158 7.37 -8.90 6.96
CA GLU A 158 8.51 -9.42 7.71
C GLU A 158 8.69 -8.74 9.07
N ARG A 159 9.01 -9.55 10.08
CA ARG A 159 9.10 -9.09 11.49
C ARG A 159 10.19 -8.06 11.70
N GLU A 160 11.31 -8.21 10.99
CA GLU A 160 12.47 -7.32 11.08
C GLU A 160 12.13 -5.88 10.69
N TYR A 161 11.28 -5.70 9.68
CA TYR A 161 10.91 -4.37 9.19
C TYR A 161 9.79 -3.71 10.01
N LEU A 162 9.12 -4.44 10.91
CA LEU A 162 7.97 -3.92 11.66
C LEU A 162 8.34 -2.72 12.55
N ARG A 163 9.55 -2.73 13.10
CA ARG A 163 10.00 -1.72 14.07
C ARG A 163 10.76 -0.56 13.44
N LEU A 164 10.99 -0.57 12.13
CA LEU A 164 11.64 0.54 11.45
C LEU A 164 10.83 1.82 11.67
N GLY A 165 11.51 2.87 12.10
CA GLY A 165 10.96 4.20 12.22
C GLY A 165 10.90 4.91 10.86
N PRO A 166 10.45 6.18 10.86
CA PRO A 166 10.36 6.97 9.64
C PRO A 166 11.71 7.17 8.95
N ASP A 167 12.79 7.34 9.71
CA ASP A 167 14.12 7.64 9.18
C ASP A 167 14.74 6.39 8.54
N GLU A 168 14.68 5.23 9.18
CA GLU A 168 15.19 4.00 8.59
C GLU A 168 14.42 3.61 7.31
N ARG A 169 13.10 3.85 7.30
CA ARG A 169 12.29 3.65 6.09
C ARG A 169 12.67 4.62 4.99
N ARG A 170 13.00 5.87 5.33
CA ARG A 170 13.49 6.87 4.38
C ARG A 170 14.80 6.42 3.75
N GLU A 171 15.74 5.90 4.53
CA GLU A 171 17.01 5.39 4.00
C GLU A 171 16.81 4.26 2.98
N ILE A 172 15.89 3.32 3.26
CA ILE A 172 15.52 2.27 2.28
C ILE A 172 14.98 2.89 0.99
N VAL A 173 14.10 3.89 1.09
CA VAL A 173 13.54 4.57 -0.09
C VAL A 173 14.62 5.33 -0.86
N LEU A 174 15.55 6.00 -0.18
CA LEU A 174 16.66 6.71 -0.82
C LEU A 174 17.57 5.73 -1.56
N TYR A 175 17.89 4.60 -0.94
CA TYR A 175 18.66 3.53 -1.57
C TYR A 175 17.99 3.00 -2.84
N VAL A 176 16.69 2.65 -2.76
CA VAL A 176 15.92 2.17 -3.92
C VAL A 176 15.89 3.20 -5.06
N LYS A 177 15.77 4.49 -4.71
CA LYS A 177 15.76 5.59 -5.69
C LYS A 177 17.15 5.98 -6.21
N GLY A 178 18.22 5.42 -5.65
CA GLY A 178 19.59 5.81 -5.98
C GLY A 178 19.92 7.25 -5.60
N LYS A 179 19.24 7.78 -4.59
CA LYS A 179 19.44 9.15 -4.12
C LYS A 179 20.37 9.19 -2.93
N GLU A 180 21.08 10.30 -2.79
CA GLU A 180 22.00 10.56 -1.67
C GLU A 180 23.10 9.49 -1.50
N LEU A 181 23.40 8.77 -2.59
CA LEU A 181 24.51 7.84 -2.64
C LEU A 181 25.82 8.60 -2.72
N ASP A 182 26.78 8.25 -1.85
CA ASP A 182 28.13 8.81 -1.89
C ASP A 182 28.94 8.19 -3.05
N PRO A 183 29.25 8.94 -4.13
CA PRO A 183 30.00 8.41 -5.26
C PRO A 183 31.41 7.96 -4.85
N LYS A 184 32.02 8.57 -3.83
CA LYS A 184 33.35 8.16 -3.35
C LYS A 184 33.32 6.79 -2.70
N ARG A 185 32.22 6.45 -1.99
CA ARG A 185 32.03 5.10 -1.44
C ARG A 185 31.75 4.09 -2.54
N ILE A 186 30.92 4.46 -3.52
CA ILE A 186 30.59 3.59 -4.64
C ILE A 186 31.83 3.32 -5.50
N LEU A 187 32.67 4.30 -5.79
CA LEU A 187 33.82 4.16 -6.68
C LEU A 187 35.12 3.75 -5.96
N ARG A 188 35.04 3.46 -4.65
CA ARG A 188 36.23 3.21 -3.82
C ARG A 188 37.04 2.02 -4.36
N GLY A 189 38.33 2.23 -4.60
CA GLY A 189 39.32 1.18 -4.92
C GLY A 189 39.39 0.77 -6.40
N ARG A 190 38.27 0.79 -7.13
CA ARG A 190 38.24 0.57 -8.59
C ARG A 190 36.90 0.98 -9.20
N LEU A 191 36.91 1.22 -10.51
CA LEU A 191 35.69 1.43 -11.29
C LEU A 191 34.73 0.24 -11.12
N PRO A 192 33.41 0.49 -11.10
CA PRO A 192 32.42 -0.57 -11.12
C PRO A 192 32.57 -1.45 -12.37
N SER A 193 32.15 -2.71 -12.26
CA SER A 193 32.22 -3.69 -13.34
C SER A 193 30.90 -4.44 -13.50
N PRO A 194 30.52 -4.85 -14.73
CA PRO A 194 29.30 -5.61 -14.95
C PRO A 194 29.26 -6.88 -14.09
N GLY A 195 28.10 -7.13 -13.46
CA GLY A 195 27.90 -8.28 -12.57
C GLY A 195 28.15 -8.03 -11.08
N GLU A 196 28.60 -6.83 -10.69
CA GLU A 196 28.61 -6.43 -9.28
C GLU A 196 27.20 -6.24 -8.72
N THR A 197 27.05 -6.31 -7.40
CA THR A 197 25.78 -6.08 -6.71
C THR A 197 25.55 -4.60 -6.38
N GLY A 198 24.30 -4.23 -6.09
CA GLY A 198 23.97 -2.88 -5.66
C GLY A 198 24.19 -1.83 -6.74
N TRP A 199 24.34 -0.58 -6.29
CA TRP A 199 24.58 0.55 -7.17
C TRP A 199 25.91 0.52 -7.91
N ARG A 200 26.91 -0.26 -7.46
CA ARG A 200 28.13 -0.47 -8.24
C ARG A 200 27.81 -1.21 -9.55
N GLY A 201 27.11 -2.34 -9.48
CA GLY A 201 26.67 -3.05 -10.70
C GLY A 201 25.78 -2.22 -11.63
N ARG A 202 24.93 -1.35 -11.07
CA ARG A 202 24.05 -0.46 -11.85
C ARG A 202 24.76 0.72 -12.52
N LEU A 203 25.96 1.07 -12.05
CA LEU A 203 26.78 2.16 -12.57
C LEU A 203 27.91 1.68 -13.48
N ALA A 204 28.08 0.36 -13.62
CA ALA A 204 29.05 -0.27 -14.51
C ALA A 204 28.52 -0.35 -15.94
#